data_AF-M3GD15-F1
#
_entry.id   AF-M3GD15-F1
#
_cell.length_a   1.000
_cell.length_b   1.000
_cell.length_c   1.000
_cell.angle_alpha   90.00
_cell.angle_beta   90.00
_cell.angle_gamma   90.00
#
_symmetry.space_group_name_H-M   'P 1'
#
loop_
_entity.id
_entity.type
_entity.pdbx_description
1 polymer ?
#
loop_
_entity_poly.entity_id
_entity_poly.type
_entity_poly.pdbx_seq_one_letter_code
_entity_poly.pdbx_strand_id
1 'polypeptide(L)'
;MDKYYSEIPDALWEKISSFIPKEKAKPKGGRNRVATRVVMAGIIYRMKTGCQWRAIPNEFGSGQTCHRRFQEWERAGVFKKI
;
A
#
# COMPACT_ATOMS: atom_id res chain seq x y z
N MET A 1 6.05 -14.33 -11.44
CA MET A 1 6.00 -13.74 -10.09
C MET A 1 4.91 -14.47 -9.33
N ASP A 2 5.17 -15.00 -8.13
CA ASP A 2 4.15 -15.66 -7.32
C ASP A 2 2.90 -14.78 -7.17
N LYS A 3 1.78 -15.20 -7.80
CA LYS A 3 0.46 -14.55 -7.69
C LYS A 3 0.01 -14.35 -6.25
N TYR A 4 0.61 -15.09 -5.31
CA TYR A 4 0.33 -15.04 -3.88
C TYR A 4 0.61 -13.68 -3.21
N TYR A 5 1.38 -12.79 -3.86
CA TYR A 5 1.73 -11.49 -3.30
C TYR A 5 1.06 -10.30 -4.01
N SER A 6 0.54 -10.51 -5.22
CA SER A 6 -0.06 -9.45 -6.03
C SER A 6 -1.47 -9.06 -5.56
N GLU A 7 -2.14 -9.94 -4.81
CA GLU A 7 -3.57 -9.78 -4.51
C GLU A 7 -3.86 -9.97 -3.01
N ILE A 8 -4.42 -8.94 -2.38
CA ILE A 8 -4.99 -9.01 -1.03
C ILE A 8 -6.39 -9.62 -1.17
N PRO A 9 -6.76 -10.70 -0.46
CA PRO A 9 -8.12 -11.23 -0.50
C PRO A 9 -9.15 -10.17 -0.13
N ASP A 10 -10.31 -10.15 -0.79
CA ASP A 10 -11.33 -9.11 -0.57
C ASP A 10 -11.75 -9.00 0.90
N ALA A 11 -11.97 -10.14 1.57
CA ALA A 11 -12.33 -10.16 2.99
C ALA A 11 -11.27 -9.51 3.90
N LEU A 12 -9.98 -9.63 3.55
CA LEU A 12 -8.90 -8.96 4.28
C LEU A 12 -8.84 -7.48 3.91
N TRP A 13 -9.03 -7.16 2.63
CA TRP A 13 -9.07 -5.79 2.15
C TRP A 13 -10.19 -4.97 2.81
N GLU A 14 -11.38 -5.53 2.97
CA GLU A 14 -12.51 -4.88 3.64
C GLU A 14 -12.15 -4.46 5.08
N LYS A 15 -11.48 -5.35 5.83
CA LYS A 15 -11.03 -5.05 7.20
C LYS A 15 -9.97 -3.95 7.22
N ILE A 16 -8.96 -4.07 6.35
CA ILE A 16 -7.84 -3.12 6.31
C ILE A 16 -8.29 -1.74 5.83
N SER A 17 -9.10 -1.69 4.77
CA SER A 17 -9.49 -0.44 4.10
C SER A 17 -10.24 0.51 5.03
N SER A 18 -11.00 -0.03 5.99
CA SER A 18 -11.71 0.75 7.01
C SER A 18 -10.78 1.55 7.93
N PHE A 19 -9.52 1.13 8.09
CA PHE A 19 -8.55 1.81 8.94
C PHE A 19 -7.67 2.78 8.15
N ILE A 20 -7.63 2.66 6.83
CA ILE A 20 -6.79 3.52 5.99
C ILE A 20 -7.38 4.95 6.01
N PRO A 21 -6.57 5.97 6.35
CA PRO A 21 -7.04 7.35 6.33
C PRO A 21 -7.49 7.73 4.92
N LYS A 22 -8.65 8.41 4.83
CA LYS A 22 -9.21 8.88 3.56
C LYS A 22 -8.19 9.77 2.85
N GLU A 23 -8.08 9.56 1.54
CA GLU A 23 -7.14 10.32 0.74
C GLU A 23 -7.54 11.80 0.70
N LYS A 24 -6.59 12.70 0.98
CA LYS A 24 -6.82 14.14 0.81
C LYS A 24 -7.11 14.43 -0.66
N ALA A 25 -8.21 15.14 -0.92
CA ALA A 25 -8.57 15.61 -2.25
C ALA A 25 -7.42 16.44 -2.85
N LYS A 26 -7.17 16.28 -4.16
CA LYS A 26 -6.22 17.11 -4.91
C LYS A 26 -7.00 18.20 -5.67
N PRO A 27 -7.12 19.42 -5.14
CA PRO A 27 -7.92 20.48 -5.77
C PRO A 27 -7.37 20.96 -7.12
N LYS A 28 -6.07 20.74 -7.40
CA LYS A 28 -5.41 21.17 -8.65
C LYS A 28 -5.23 20.07 -9.70
N GLY A 29 -5.84 18.90 -9.52
CA GLY A 29 -5.62 17.77 -10.44
C GLY A 29 -4.17 17.25 -10.44
N GLY A 30 -3.86 16.32 -11.36
CA GLY A 30 -2.54 15.70 -11.53
C GLY A 30 -2.61 14.18 -11.71
N ARG A 31 -1.47 13.51 -11.88
CA ARG A 31 -1.42 12.05 -12.12
C ARG A 31 -2.21 11.30 -11.03
N ASN A 32 -3.09 10.40 -11.50
CA ASN A 32 -3.84 9.49 -10.63
C ASN A 32 -2.85 8.71 -9.76
N ARG A 33 -3.16 8.66 -8.46
CA ARG A 33 -2.35 7.90 -7.52
C ARG A 33 -2.52 6.41 -7.83
N VAL A 34 -1.48 5.63 -7.53
CA VAL A 34 -1.59 4.18 -7.50
C VAL A 34 -2.67 3.80 -6.48
N ALA A 35 -3.54 2.86 -6.85
CA ALA A 35 -4.65 2.42 -6.02
C ALA A 35 -4.16 1.96 -4.64
N THR A 36 -4.88 2.34 -3.58
CA THR A 36 -4.50 2.05 -2.19
C THR A 36 -4.26 0.56 -1.95
N ARG A 37 -5.08 -0.31 -2.54
CA ARG A 37 -4.95 -1.77 -2.46
C ARG A 37 -3.65 -2.28 -3.07
N VAL A 38 -3.26 -1.72 -4.22
CA VAL A 38 -2.02 -2.06 -4.92
C VAL A 38 -0.80 -1.65 -4.08
N VAL A 39 -0.82 -0.46 -3.49
CA VAL A 39 0.25 -0.02 -2.58
C VAL A 39 0.33 -0.88 -1.33
N MET A 40 -0.81 -1.25 -0.73
CA MET A 40 -0.84 -2.14 0.42
C MET A 40 -0.27 -3.52 0.07
N ALA A 41 -0.58 -4.06 -1.11
CA ALA A 41 0.01 -5.32 -1.58
C ALA A 41 1.54 -5.21 -1.70
N GLY A 42 2.06 -4.10 -2.24
CA GLY A 42 3.51 -3.85 -2.30
C GLY A 42 4.19 -3.75 -0.94
N ILE A 43 3.51 -3.16 0.05
CA ILE A 43 4.00 -3.09 1.44
C ILE A 43 4.03 -4.50 2.05
N ILE A 44 2.98 -5.30 1.87
CA ILE A 44 2.93 -6.71 2.33
C ILE A 44 4.01 -7.54 1.66
N TYR A 45 4.21 -7.38 0.35
CA TYR A 45 5.29 -8.03 -0.39
C TYR A 45 6.65 -7.72 0.24
N ARG A 46 6.93 -6.44 0.51
CA ARG A 46 8.17 -6.05 1.20
C ARG A 46 8.30 -6.70 2.57
N MET A 47 7.23 -6.68 3.38
CA MET A 47 7.27 -7.23 4.74
C MET A 47 7.57 -8.74 4.72
N LYS A 48 7.04 -9.47 3.75
CA LYS A 48 7.27 -10.92 3.61
C LYS A 48 8.65 -11.26 3.02
N THR A 49 9.13 -10.48 2.06
CA THR A 49 10.40 -10.76 1.35
C THR A 49 11.62 -10.12 2.00
N GLY A 50 11.43 -9.11 2.86
CA GLY A 50 12.51 -8.31 3.42
C GLY A 50 13.24 -7.44 2.39
N CYS A 51 12.72 -7.32 1.16
CA CYS A 51 13.41 -6.60 0.10
C CYS A 51 13.55 -5.11 0.41
N GLN A 52 14.52 -4.45 -0.25
CA GLN A 52 14.62 -3.00 -0.18
C GLN A 52 13.39 -2.36 -0.83
N TRP A 53 13.00 -1.16 -0.37
CA TRP A 53 11.86 -0.43 -0.96
C TRP A 53 12.03 -0.23 -2.48
N ARG A 54 13.24 0.07 -2.94
CA ARG A 54 13.55 0.26 -4.37
C ARG A 54 13.49 -1.03 -5.20
N ALA A 55 13.51 -2.19 -4.54
CA ALA A 55 13.43 -3.51 -5.18
C ALA A 55 11.97 -4.03 -5.25
N ILE A 56 10.99 -3.27 -4.76
CA ILE A 56 9.58 -3.62 -4.93
C ILE A 56 9.23 -3.57 -6.44
N PRO A 57 8.58 -4.61 -6.98
CA PRO A 57 8.11 -4.62 -8.36
C PRO A 57 7.23 -3.42 -8.71
N ASN A 58 7.41 -2.87 -9.91
CA ASN A 58 6.69 -1.68 -10.35
C ASN A 58 5.16 -1.88 -10.48
N GLU A 59 4.67 -3.12 -10.50
CA GLU A 59 3.23 -3.43 -10.48
C GLU A 59 2.54 -2.87 -9.22
N PHE A 60 3.27 -2.74 -8.11
CA PHE A 60 2.78 -2.16 -6.86
C PHE A 60 2.87 -0.63 -6.81
N GLY A 61 3.34 -0.01 -7.90
CA GLY A 61 3.80 1.37 -7.92
C GLY A 61 5.27 1.49 -7.53
N SER A 62 5.77 2.73 -7.47
CA SER A 62 7.18 2.95 -7.10
C SER A 62 7.42 2.58 -5.64
N GLY A 63 8.59 2.01 -5.37
CA GLY A 63 9.07 1.72 -4.01
C GLY A 63 8.99 2.92 -3.05
N GLN A 64 9.27 4.12 -3.57
CA GLN A 64 9.13 5.37 -2.82
C GLN A 64 7.66 5.68 -2.45
N THR A 65 6.71 5.39 -3.34
CA THR A 65 5.28 5.55 -3.05
C THR A 65 4.84 4.60 -1.94
N CYS A 66 5.28 3.33 -2.02
CA CYS A 66 5.03 2.34 -0.97
C CYS A 66 5.61 2.77 0.38
N HIS A 67 6.86 3.22 0.39
CA HIS A 67 7.52 3.67 1.63
C HIS A 67 6.80 4.88 2.26
N ARG A 68 6.46 5.90 1.46
CA ARG A 68 5.75 7.09 1.95
C ARG A 68 4.38 6.74 2.54
N ARG A 69 3.64 5.84 1.90
CA ARG A 69 2.31 5.38 2.36
C ARG A 69 2.42 4.51 3.61
N PHE A 70 3.43 3.65 3.69
CA PHE A 70 3.73 2.88 4.89
C PHE A 70 3.92 3.82 6.09
N GLN A 71 4.78 4.84 5.97
CA GLN A 71 5.00 5.81 7.04
C GLN A 71 3.73 6.60 7.42
N GLU A 72 2.93 7.01 6.43
CA GLU A 72 1.66 7.70 6.66
C GLU A 72 0.68 6.82 7.46
N TRP A 73 0.57 5.55 7.09
CA TRP A 73 -0.34 4.60 7.72
C TRP A 73 0.16 4.11 9.07
N GLU A 74 1.46 3.98 9.25
CA GLU A 74 2.08 3.69 10.55
C GLU A 74 1.79 4.81 11.56
N ARG A 75 1.96 6.08 11.15
CA ARG A 75 1.62 7.24 11.98
C ARG A 75 0.13 7.35 12.28
N ALA A 76 -0.73 6.95 11.33
CA ALA A 76 -2.18 6.86 11.53
C ALA A 76 -2.60 5.64 12.37
N GLY A 77 -1.65 4.77 12.74
CA GLY A 77 -1.91 3.57 13.53
C GLY A 77 -2.67 2.48 12.78
N VAL A 78 -2.67 2.48 11.45
CA VAL A 78 -3.39 1.49 10.62
C VAL A 78 -2.95 0.07 10.99
N PHE A 79 -1.65 -0.18 11.03
CA PHE A 79 -1.08 -1.50 11.33
C PHE A 79 -1.25 -1.92 12.79
N LYS A 80 -1.59 -1.00 13.71
CA LYS A 80 -1.87 -1.32 15.12
C LYS A 80 -3.33 -1.73 15.35
N LYS A 81 -4.20 -1.52 14.35
CA LYS A 81 -5.65 -1.75 14.41
C LYS A 81 -6.10 -3.01 13.65
N ILE A 82 -5.16 -3.65 12.94
CA ILE A 82 -5.33 -4.91 12.20
C ILE A 82 -4.84 -6.03 13.10
#